data_AF-A0A936DB72-F1
#
_entry.id   AF-A0A936DB72-F1
#
_cell.length_a   1.000
_cell.length_b   1.000
_cell.length_c   1.000
_cell.angle_alpha   90.00
_cell.angle_beta   90.00
_cell.angle_gamma   90.00
#
_symmetry.space_group_name_H-M   'P 1'
#
loop_
_entity.id
_entity.type
_entity.pdbx_description
1 polymer ?
#
loop_
_entity_poly.entity_id
_entity_poly.type
_entity_poly.pdbx_seq_one_letter_code
_entity_poly.pdbx_strand_id
1 'polypeptide(L)'
;MTPPTFDTSSLIALKGRVEYEAWLLEAVYHISSNDLFPQWPDAAIYPISGAPKFIASMRGRIDLGDWRPGFLKVGAPLVFGTSFKLLDMLIEWILVENGASATFRFQEKLAALTPNVRFPPVIESRLWWRERLIGLYRTLEPLRGTIIHERRFATDNGELVVASSKRGVIGTPVFIGAAKLRILARCAVGALRYIDGSWILDPHRERAIRHDLDLLSALHGEPSLGQKRPYHPTVRVYSKNADPRTADVVAIARDLATRYPDCDYIFDLRFLFVEEERVTRAYLFDSGLTRSDGARWPRS
;
A
#
# COMPACT_ATOMS: atom_id res chain seq x y z
N MET A 1 -1.50 -28.47 20.63
CA MET A 1 -1.47 -27.99 19.23
C MET A 1 -0.05 -27.59 18.92
N THR A 2 0.51 -28.10 17.82
CA THR A 2 1.81 -27.65 17.31
C THR A 2 1.69 -26.19 16.90
N PRO A 3 2.64 -25.31 17.27
CA PRO A 3 2.59 -23.92 16.82
C PRO A 3 2.67 -23.85 15.28
N PRO A 4 1.92 -22.94 14.62
CA PRO A 4 2.02 -22.76 13.18
C PRO A 4 3.45 -22.35 12.82
N THR A 5 4.05 -23.04 11.86
CA THR A 5 5.45 -22.85 11.51
C THR A 5 5.65 -21.71 10.51
N PHE A 6 4.64 -21.37 9.69
CA PHE A 6 4.73 -20.33 8.64
C PHE A 6 6.09 -20.39 7.91
N ASP A 7 6.54 -21.60 7.61
CA ASP A 7 7.90 -21.84 7.15
C ASP A 7 8.06 -21.52 5.65
N THR A 8 9.29 -21.63 5.16
CA THR A 8 9.60 -21.36 3.75
C THR A 8 8.76 -22.20 2.78
N SER A 9 8.45 -23.46 3.13
CA SER A 9 7.65 -24.33 2.27
C SER A 9 6.21 -23.84 2.18
N SER A 10 5.63 -23.47 3.33
CA SER A 10 4.29 -22.89 3.42
C SER A 10 4.18 -21.57 2.65
N LEU A 11 5.19 -20.70 2.76
CA LEU A 11 5.23 -19.42 2.02
C LEU A 11 5.34 -19.64 0.50
N ILE A 12 6.12 -20.62 0.04
CA ILE A 12 6.20 -20.99 -1.38
C ILE A 12 4.84 -21.47 -1.89
N ALA A 13 4.14 -22.30 -1.11
CA ALA A 13 2.81 -22.79 -1.46
C ALA A 13 1.78 -21.65 -1.55
N LEU A 14 1.79 -20.72 -0.59
CA LEU A 14 0.95 -19.51 -0.64
C LEU A 14 1.25 -18.70 -1.90
N LYS A 15 2.53 -18.41 -2.17
CA LYS A 15 2.96 -17.63 -3.33
C LYS A 15 2.46 -18.25 -4.64
N GLY A 16 2.66 -19.57 -4.82
CA GLY A 16 2.18 -20.28 -6.00
C GLY A 16 0.65 -20.22 -6.18
N ARG A 17 -0.10 -20.20 -5.07
CA ARG A 17 -1.56 -20.15 -5.08
C ARG A 17 -2.13 -18.77 -5.43
N VAL A 18 -1.43 -17.69 -5.07
CA VAL A 18 -1.92 -16.32 -5.22
C VAL A 18 -1.35 -15.55 -6.41
N GLU A 19 -0.33 -16.10 -7.08
CA GLU A 19 0.48 -15.37 -8.05
C GLU A 19 -0.33 -14.80 -9.21
N TYR A 20 -1.28 -15.57 -9.75
CA TYR A 20 -2.07 -15.13 -10.90
C TYR A 20 -2.99 -13.95 -10.56
N GLU A 21 -3.73 -14.04 -9.46
CA GLU A 21 -4.62 -12.98 -8.99
C GLU A 21 -3.84 -11.73 -8.56
N ALA A 22 -2.68 -11.91 -7.92
CA ALA A 22 -1.80 -10.81 -7.56
C ALA A 22 -1.27 -10.10 -8.81
N TRP A 23 -0.73 -10.85 -9.77
CA TRP A 23 -0.25 -10.33 -11.04
C TRP A 23 -1.34 -9.56 -11.80
N LEU A 24 -2.57 -10.07 -11.83
CA LEU A 24 -3.69 -9.39 -12.50
C LEU A 24 -3.95 -8.01 -11.89
N LEU A 25 -4.00 -7.90 -10.55
CA LEU A 25 -4.22 -6.62 -9.87
C LEU A 25 -3.02 -5.68 -9.99
N GLU A 26 -1.80 -6.24 -9.94
CA GLU A 26 -0.56 -5.51 -10.19
C GLU A 26 -0.55 -4.90 -11.60
N ALA A 27 -0.99 -5.64 -12.62
CA ALA A 27 -1.12 -5.15 -13.99
C ALA A 27 -2.21 -4.09 -14.15
N VAL A 28 -3.39 -4.27 -13.52
CA VAL A 28 -4.51 -3.32 -13.61
C VAL A 28 -4.14 -1.97 -12.98
N TYR A 29 -3.49 -1.96 -11.83
CA TYR A 29 -3.25 -0.75 -11.05
C TYR A 29 -1.80 -0.27 -10.97
N HIS A 30 -0.88 -0.96 -11.66
CA HIS A 30 0.57 -0.82 -11.50
C HIS A 30 0.97 -0.83 -10.03
N ILE A 31 0.46 -1.82 -9.30
CA ILE A 31 0.86 -2.05 -7.92
C ILE A 31 2.27 -2.65 -7.95
N SER A 32 3.22 -1.99 -7.32
CA SER A 32 4.61 -2.43 -7.23
C SER A 32 5.21 -2.07 -5.87
N SER A 33 6.24 -2.79 -5.44
CA SER A 33 7.02 -2.44 -4.24
C SER A 33 7.66 -1.07 -4.34
N ASN A 34 8.04 -0.69 -5.56
CA ASN A 34 8.78 0.53 -5.83
C ASN A 34 7.86 1.53 -6.55
N ASP A 35 7.82 2.77 -6.05
CA ASP A 35 7.82 3.91 -6.96
C ASP A 35 9.22 3.88 -7.61
N LEU A 36 9.33 3.26 -8.79
CA LEU A 36 10.62 2.87 -9.39
C LEU A 36 11.64 4.02 -9.55
N PHE A 37 11.21 5.28 -9.41
CA PHE A 37 12.07 6.44 -9.22
C PHE A 37 11.29 7.49 -8.44
N PRO A 38 11.93 8.28 -7.56
CA PRO A 38 11.30 9.47 -7.02
C PRO A 38 10.81 10.36 -8.17
N GLN A 39 9.52 10.67 -8.15
CA GLN A 39 8.89 11.49 -9.18
C GLN A 39 9.56 12.86 -9.21
N TRP A 40 10.04 13.25 -10.39
CA TRP A 40 10.39 14.64 -10.67
C TRP A 40 9.10 15.43 -10.91
N PRO A 41 9.01 16.69 -10.48
CA PRO A 41 10.06 17.51 -9.86
C PRO A 41 10.31 17.23 -8.38
N ASP A 42 11.51 17.57 -7.88
CA ASP A 42 11.81 17.53 -6.45
C ASP A 42 10.87 18.48 -5.69
N ALA A 43 10.33 18.04 -4.55
CA ALA A 43 9.31 18.78 -3.82
C ALA A 43 9.85 20.06 -3.16
N ALA A 44 11.14 20.07 -2.81
CA ALA A 44 11.81 21.21 -2.23
C ALA A 44 13.28 21.28 -2.68
N ILE A 45 13.78 22.50 -2.84
CA ILE A 45 15.15 22.80 -3.28
C ILE A 45 15.78 23.75 -2.25
N TYR A 46 16.99 23.41 -1.80
CA TYR A 46 17.74 24.18 -0.82
C TYR A 46 19.14 24.55 -1.34
N PRO A 47 19.68 25.73 -0.95
CA PRO A 47 19.00 26.79 -0.23
C PRO A 47 17.92 27.48 -1.08
N ILE A 48 16.85 27.96 -0.43
CA ILE A 48 15.65 28.54 -1.09
C ILE A 48 16.01 29.76 -1.97
N SER A 49 17.06 30.52 -1.60
CA SER A 49 17.45 31.78 -2.25
C SER A 49 18.59 31.67 -3.29
N GLY A 50 19.06 30.45 -3.62
CA GLY A 50 20.32 30.30 -4.35
C GLY A 50 20.41 29.08 -5.26
N ALA A 51 19.29 28.54 -5.72
CA ALA A 51 19.30 27.45 -6.70
C ALA A 51 20.04 27.91 -7.97
N PRO A 52 21.12 27.23 -8.40
CA PRO A 52 21.80 27.61 -9.64
C PRO A 52 20.85 27.43 -10.84
N LYS A 53 20.97 28.32 -11.85
CA LYS A 53 20.12 28.27 -13.05
C LYS A 53 20.48 27.03 -13.88
N PHE A 54 19.55 26.09 -14.03
CA PHE A 54 19.75 24.89 -14.85
C PHE A 54 18.65 24.72 -15.89
N ILE A 55 19.01 24.00 -16.96
CA ILE A 55 18.11 23.60 -18.05
C ILE A 55 17.03 22.68 -17.49
N ALA A 56 15.78 23.07 -17.68
CA ALA A 56 14.62 22.23 -17.34
C ALA A 56 14.65 20.97 -18.22
N SER A 57 14.74 19.80 -17.59
CA SER A 57 14.55 18.52 -18.27
C SER A 57 13.09 18.10 -18.17
N MET A 58 12.48 17.82 -19.32
CA MET A 58 11.15 17.23 -19.41
C MET A 58 11.31 15.74 -19.67
N ARG A 59 10.64 14.91 -18.86
CA ARG A 59 10.49 13.48 -19.14
C ARG A 59 9.02 13.20 -19.42
N GLY A 60 8.70 12.89 -20.67
CA GLY A 60 7.40 12.34 -21.02
C GLY A 60 7.40 10.83 -20.80
N ARG A 61 6.42 10.31 -20.07
CA ARG A 61 6.05 8.90 -20.13
C ARG A 61 4.79 8.81 -20.99
N ILE A 62 4.89 8.12 -22.11
CA ILE A 62 3.74 7.83 -22.97
C ILE A 62 3.42 6.36 -22.77
N ASP A 63 2.35 6.06 -22.03
CA ASP A 63 1.77 4.73 -22.00
C ASP A 63 0.92 4.58 -23.28
N LEU A 64 1.46 3.92 -24.31
CA LEU A 64 0.75 3.65 -25.55
C LEU A 64 -0.19 2.46 -25.35
N GLY A 65 -1.51 2.70 -25.43
CA GLY A 65 -2.53 1.65 -25.34
C GLY A 65 -2.99 1.35 -23.92
N ASP A 66 -3.44 2.37 -23.19
CA ASP A 66 -4.02 2.19 -21.87
C ASP A 66 -5.47 1.65 -21.95
N TRP A 67 -5.63 0.35 -21.74
CA TRP A 67 -6.92 -0.33 -21.69
C TRP A 67 -7.70 -0.08 -20.38
N ARG A 68 -7.06 0.47 -19.34
CA ARG A 68 -7.62 0.58 -17.98
C ARG A 68 -8.85 1.50 -17.88
N PRO A 69 -8.92 2.69 -18.53
CA PRO A 69 -10.10 3.55 -18.45
C PRO A 69 -11.36 2.91 -19.01
N GLY A 70 -11.24 2.09 -20.06
CA GLY A 70 -12.33 1.28 -20.61
C GLY A 70 -12.64 0.06 -19.74
N PHE A 71 -11.59 -0.59 -19.23
CA PHE A 71 -11.74 -1.76 -18.36
C PHE A 71 -12.46 -1.46 -17.07
N LEU A 72 -12.07 -0.43 -16.30
CA LEU A 72 -12.65 -0.20 -14.98
C LEU A 72 -14.16 0.11 -15.03
N LYS A 73 -14.67 0.63 -16.15
CA LYS A 73 -16.11 0.83 -16.36
C LYS A 73 -16.93 -0.48 -16.29
N VAL A 74 -16.32 -1.61 -16.64
CA VAL A 74 -16.99 -2.93 -16.67
C VAL A 74 -16.31 -3.98 -15.77
N GLY A 75 -15.05 -3.75 -15.41
CA GLY A 75 -14.15 -4.65 -14.71
C GLY A 75 -14.07 -4.40 -13.21
N ALA A 76 -14.77 -3.38 -12.69
CA ALA A 76 -14.89 -3.14 -11.24
C ALA A 76 -15.32 -4.40 -10.43
N PRO A 77 -16.28 -5.23 -10.88
CA PRO A 77 -16.64 -6.46 -10.18
C PRO A 77 -15.53 -7.52 -10.23
N LEU A 78 -14.76 -7.57 -11.33
CA LEU A 78 -13.61 -8.46 -11.46
C LEU A 78 -12.50 -8.05 -10.49
N VAL A 79 -12.16 -6.75 -10.44
CA VAL A 79 -11.20 -6.22 -9.47
C VAL A 79 -11.61 -6.55 -8.04
N PHE A 80 -12.88 -6.30 -7.71
CA PHE A 80 -13.44 -6.64 -6.40
C PHE A 80 -13.31 -8.13 -6.09
N GLY A 81 -13.77 -8.99 -7.02
CA GLY A 81 -13.76 -10.44 -6.86
C GLY A 81 -12.35 -11.00 -6.71
N THR A 82 -11.39 -10.50 -7.50
CA THR A 82 -9.98 -10.88 -7.42
C THR A 82 -9.36 -10.42 -6.10
N SER A 83 -9.63 -9.20 -5.66
CA SER A 83 -9.14 -8.69 -4.36
C SER A 83 -9.68 -9.51 -3.19
N PHE A 84 -10.97 -9.84 -3.22
CA PHE A 84 -11.57 -10.73 -2.22
C PHE A 84 -10.97 -12.14 -2.27
N LYS A 85 -10.73 -12.69 -3.47
CA LYS A 85 -10.13 -14.02 -3.64
C LYS A 85 -8.72 -14.08 -3.02
N LEU A 86 -7.90 -13.05 -3.21
CA LEU A 86 -6.60 -12.94 -2.55
C LEU A 86 -6.74 -12.96 -1.02
N LEU A 87 -7.67 -12.18 -0.48
CA LEU A 87 -7.94 -12.15 0.96
C LEU A 87 -8.45 -13.50 1.48
N ASP A 88 -9.33 -14.17 0.74
CA ASP A 88 -9.83 -15.50 1.09
C ASP A 88 -8.73 -16.56 1.09
N MET A 89 -7.85 -16.55 0.09
CA MET A 89 -6.71 -17.47 0.03
C MET A 89 -5.72 -17.21 1.17
N LEU A 90 -5.51 -15.94 1.54
CA LEU A 90 -4.71 -15.57 2.71
C LEU A 90 -5.33 -16.12 4.01
N ILE A 91 -6.62 -15.85 4.26
CA ILE A 91 -7.32 -16.29 5.46
C ILE A 91 -7.37 -17.82 5.54
N GLU A 92 -7.68 -18.50 4.44
CA GLU A 92 -7.69 -19.96 4.39
C GLU A 92 -6.33 -20.54 4.70
N TRP A 93 -5.26 -20.00 4.10
CA TRP A 93 -3.89 -20.44 4.37
C TRP A 93 -3.51 -20.25 5.84
N ILE A 94 -3.85 -19.10 6.45
CA ILE A 94 -3.62 -18.87 7.89
C ILE A 94 -4.34 -19.92 8.73
N LEU A 95 -5.61 -20.22 8.42
CA LEU A 95 -6.37 -21.22 9.18
C LEU A 95 -5.77 -22.62 9.02
N VAL A 96 -5.35 -23.01 7.81
CA VAL A 96 -4.70 -24.30 7.55
C VAL A 96 -3.39 -24.44 8.33
N GLU A 97 -2.56 -23.40 8.36
CA GLU A 97 -1.33 -23.38 9.17
C GLU A 97 -1.61 -23.51 10.67
N ASN A 98 -2.78 -23.04 11.13
CA ASN A 98 -3.24 -23.20 12.51
C ASN A 98 -3.93 -24.56 12.77
N GLY A 99 -3.83 -25.52 11.84
CA GLY A 99 -4.33 -26.89 11.99
C GLY A 99 -5.78 -27.10 11.57
N ALA A 100 -6.38 -26.14 10.89
CA ALA A 100 -7.74 -26.24 10.35
C ALA A 100 -7.72 -26.97 8.98
N SER A 101 -8.85 -27.54 8.54
CA SER A 101 -8.93 -28.24 7.24
C SER A 101 -8.94 -27.27 6.03
N ALA A 102 -8.55 -27.71 4.84
CA ALA A 102 -8.49 -26.82 3.68
C ALA A 102 -9.86 -26.42 3.10
N THR A 103 -10.96 -27.08 3.48
CA THR A 103 -12.25 -27.02 2.78
C THR A 103 -13.37 -26.36 3.58
N PHE A 104 -13.10 -25.19 4.17
CA PHE A 104 -14.11 -24.44 4.91
C PHE A 104 -15.00 -23.57 4.01
N ARG A 105 -16.30 -23.58 4.31
CA ARG A 105 -17.23 -22.55 3.83
C ARG A 105 -16.86 -21.20 4.45
N PHE A 106 -17.19 -20.09 3.79
CA PHE A 106 -16.81 -18.76 4.28
C PHE A 106 -17.27 -18.46 5.72
N GLN A 107 -18.48 -18.88 6.08
CA GLN A 107 -19.02 -18.73 7.44
C GLN A 107 -18.24 -19.55 8.47
N GLU A 108 -17.74 -20.72 8.10
CA GLU A 108 -16.89 -21.57 8.95
C GLU A 108 -15.51 -20.93 9.11
N LYS A 109 -14.93 -20.36 8.04
CA LYS A 109 -13.68 -19.58 8.11
C LYS A 109 -13.82 -18.42 9.09
N LEU A 110 -14.91 -17.65 8.99
CA LEU A 110 -15.18 -16.54 9.90
C LEU A 110 -15.33 -16.97 11.36
N ALA A 111 -16.00 -18.10 11.61
CA ALA A 111 -16.13 -18.66 12.96
C ALA A 111 -14.79 -19.17 13.52
N ALA A 112 -13.91 -19.68 12.64
CA ALA A 112 -12.59 -20.19 13.01
C ALA A 112 -11.57 -19.09 13.33
N LEU A 113 -11.78 -17.84 12.87
CA LEU A 113 -10.93 -16.67 13.14
C LEU A 113 -11.08 -16.16 14.60
N THR A 114 -10.77 -17.02 15.55
CA THR A 114 -10.77 -16.72 16.99
C THR A 114 -9.50 -15.95 17.40
N PRO A 115 -9.47 -15.34 18.60
CA PRO A 115 -8.26 -14.68 19.11
C PRO A 115 -7.02 -15.59 19.15
N ASN A 116 -7.22 -16.91 19.29
CA ASN A 116 -6.14 -17.90 19.38
C ASN A 116 -5.46 -18.23 18.04
N VAL A 117 -6.08 -17.88 16.91
CA VAL A 117 -5.45 -18.02 15.59
C VAL A 117 -4.25 -17.10 15.53
N ARG A 118 -3.07 -17.65 15.24
CA ARG A 118 -1.85 -16.86 15.05
C ARG A 118 -1.71 -16.49 13.59
N PHE A 119 -1.39 -15.24 13.32
CA PHE A 119 -1.08 -14.76 11.98
C PHE A 119 0.43 -14.85 11.72
N PRO A 120 0.89 -14.68 10.46
CA PRO A 120 2.30 -14.56 10.15
C PRO A 120 2.94 -13.40 10.94
N PRO A 121 4.23 -13.48 11.32
CA PRO A 121 4.87 -12.50 12.20
C PRO A 121 4.70 -11.03 11.78
N VAL A 122 4.71 -10.74 10.48
CA VAL A 122 4.53 -9.39 9.94
C VAL A 122 3.16 -8.79 10.27
N ILE A 123 2.10 -9.62 10.33
CA ILE A 123 0.75 -9.21 10.74
C ILE A 123 0.55 -9.37 12.25
N GLU A 124 1.04 -10.45 12.85
CA GLU A 124 0.83 -10.74 14.27
C GLU A 124 1.43 -9.64 15.18
N SER A 125 2.55 -9.06 14.76
CA SER A 125 3.15 -7.89 15.43
C SER A 125 2.34 -6.59 15.30
N ARG A 126 1.25 -6.59 14.51
CA ARG A 126 0.42 -5.43 14.15
C ARG A 126 -1.06 -5.77 14.30
N LEU A 127 -1.54 -5.79 15.55
CA LEU A 127 -2.93 -6.12 15.87
C LEU A 127 -3.95 -5.32 15.03
N TRP A 128 -3.68 -4.03 14.82
CA TRP A 128 -4.52 -3.16 14.00
C TRP A 128 -4.71 -3.67 12.56
N TRP A 129 -3.68 -4.31 11.99
CA TRP A 129 -3.73 -4.84 10.63
C TRP A 129 -4.52 -6.13 10.58
N ARG A 130 -4.29 -7.03 11.56
CA ARG A 130 -5.05 -8.27 11.73
C ARG A 130 -6.55 -8.01 11.80
N GLU A 131 -6.98 -7.13 12.71
CA GLU A 131 -8.40 -6.81 12.92
C GLU A 131 -9.05 -6.29 11.64
N ARG A 132 -8.37 -5.40 10.91
CA ARG A 132 -8.88 -4.80 9.68
C ARG A 132 -8.91 -5.77 8.51
N LEU A 133 -7.95 -6.70 8.40
CA LEU A 133 -8.00 -7.78 7.41
C LEU A 133 -9.20 -8.71 7.67
N ILE A 134 -9.44 -9.07 8.94
CA ILE A 134 -10.60 -9.87 9.34
C ILE A 134 -11.90 -9.09 9.06
N GLY A 135 -11.95 -7.81 9.38
CA GLY A 135 -13.08 -6.92 9.14
C GLY A 135 -13.40 -6.77 7.65
N LEU A 136 -12.38 -6.58 6.80
CA LEU A 136 -12.52 -6.61 5.35
C LEU A 136 -13.10 -7.95 4.91
N TYR A 137 -12.54 -9.07 5.36
CA TYR A 137 -13.00 -10.39 4.94
C TYR A 137 -14.48 -10.62 5.29
N ARG A 138 -14.88 -10.28 6.51
CA ARG A 138 -16.25 -10.40 7.02
C ARG A 138 -17.25 -9.56 6.21
N THR A 139 -16.90 -8.33 5.88
CA THR A 139 -17.79 -7.39 5.20
C THR A 139 -17.88 -7.67 3.70
N LEU A 140 -16.78 -8.09 3.07
CA LEU A 140 -16.71 -8.30 1.63
C LEU A 140 -17.31 -9.65 1.18
N GLU A 141 -17.32 -10.67 2.05
CA GLU A 141 -17.89 -11.99 1.79
C GLU A 141 -19.33 -11.96 1.26
N PRO A 142 -20.30 -11.32 1.94
CA PRO A 142 -21.67 -11.27 1.45
C PRO A 142 -21.79 -10.48 0.13
N LEU A 143 -20.98 -9.43 -0.05
CA LEU A 143 -20.98 -8.64 -1.29
C LEU A 143 -20.47 -9.46 -2.47
N ARG A 144 -19.41 -10.26 -2.27
CA ARG A 144 -18.91 -11.21 -3.27
C ARG A 144 -19.98 -12.24 -3.64
N GLY A 145 -20.69 -12.76 -2.64
CA GLY A 145 -21.81 -13.68 -2.87
C GLY A 145 -22.84 -13.10 -3.83
N THR A 146 -23.27 -11.87 -3.58
CA THR A 146 -24.25 -11.16 -4.41
C THR A 146 -23.72 -10.85 -5.82
N ILE A 147 -22.46 -10.43 -5.95
CA ILE A 147 -21.86 -10.15 -7.28
C ILE A 147 -21.83 -11.42 -8.14
N ILE A 148 -21.37 -12.54 -7.58
CA ILE A 148 -21.07 -13.75 -8.35
C ILE A 148 -22.30 -14.62 -8.57
N HIS A 149 -23.17 -14.76 -7.56
CA HIS A 149 -24.30 -15.68 -7.62
C HIS A 149 -25.61 -15.00 -8.00
N GLU A 150 -25.84 -13.77 -7.54
CA GLU A 150 -27.10 -13.07 -7.80
C GLU A 150 -27.02 -12.11 -8.99
N ARG A 151 -25.81 -11.73 -9.42
CA ARG A 151 -25.55 -10.70 -10.44
C ARG A 151 -26.26 -9.37 -10.13
N ARG A 152 -26.50 -9.09 -8.85
CA ARG A 152 -27.18 -7.89 -8.36
C ARG A 152 -26.16 -6.80 -8.03
N PHE A 153 -25.55 -6.28 -9.08
CA PHE A 153 -24.63 -5.15 -8.98
C PHE A 153 -24.80 -4.24 -10.20
N ALA A 154 -24.38 -3.00 -10.05
CA ALA A 154 -24.24 -2.06 -11.14
C ALA A 154 -22.82 -1.51 -11.15
N THR A 155 -22.35 -1.13 -12.33
CA THR A 155 -21.08 -0.45 -12.53
C THR A 155 -21.31 0.84 -13.30
N ASP A 156 -20.94 1.97 -12.72
CA ASP A 156 -20.98 3.26 -13.41
C ASP A 156 -19.66 4.01 -13.15
N ASN A 157 -19.00 4.45 -14.22
CA ASN A 157 -17.74 5.19 -14.16
C ASN A 157 -16.66 4.60 -13.23
N GLY A 158 -16.62 3.26 -13.11
CA GLY A 158 -15.67 2.55 -12.25
C GLY A 158 -16.06 2.44 -10.78
N GLU A 159 -17.23 2.95 -10.41
CA GLU A 159 -17.89 2.66 -9.14
C GLU A 159 -18.66 1.36 -9.22
N LEU A 160 -18.51 0.52 -8.19
CA LEU A 160 -19.25 -0.71 -8.00
C LEU A 160 -20.34 -0.49 -6.95
N VAL A 161 -21.59 -0.71 -7.35
CA VAL A 161 -22.76 -0.64 -6.45
C VAL A 161 -23.28 -2.04 -6.24
N VAL A 162 -23.29 -2.51 -5.00
CA VAL A 162 -23.76 -3.86 -4.64
C VAL A 162 -24.90 -3.74 -3.65
N ALA A 163 -26.05 -4.32 -3.98
CA ALA A 163 -27.18 -4.41 -3.06
C ALA A 163 -27.36 -5.88 -2.68
N SER A 164 -26.82 -6.28 -1.54
CA SER A 164 -26.97 -7.65 -1.05
C SER A 164 -28.43 -7.93 -0.77
N SER A 165 -28.94 -9.08 -1.23
CA SER A 165 -30.27 -9.53 -0.87
C SER A 165 -30.19 -10.73 0.06
N LYS A 166 -30.85 -10.62 1.21
CA LYS A 166 -30.96 -11.73 2.16
C LYS A 166 -32.43 -12.06 2.30
N ARG A 167 -32.82 -13.28 1.93
CA ARG A 167 -34.22 -13.77 1.98
C ARG A 167 -35.20 -12.88 1.19
N GLY A 168 -34.78 -12.37 0.03
CA GLY A 168 -35.64 -11.57 -0.86
C GLY A 168 -35.76 -10.09 -0.50
N VAL A 169 -35.24 -9.65 0.65
CA VAL A 169 -35.17 -8.22 1.01
C VAL A 169 -33.86 -7.65 0.49
N ILE A 170 -33.96 -6.59 -0.31
CA ILE A 170 -32.81 -5.83 -0.81
C ILE A 170 -32.29 -4.96 0.34
N GLY A 171 -31.04 -5.20 0.76
CA GLY A 171 -30.37 -4.39 1.77
C GLY A 171 -29.90 -3.04 1.22
N THR A 172 -29.38 -2.19 2.11
CA THR A 172 -28.79 -0.91 1.73
C THR A 172 -27.65 -1.11 0.72
N PRO A 173 -27.65 -0.40 -0.42
CA PRO A 173 -26.56 -0.51 -1.39
C PRO A 173 -25.22 -0.07 -0.79
N VAL A 174 -24.17 -0.84 -1.08
CA VAL A 174 -22.79 -0.49 -0.75
C VAL A 174 -22.14 0.07 -2.01
N PHE A 175 -21.61 1.28 -1.89
CA PHE A 175 -20.93 2.00 -2.97
C PHE A 175 -19.42 1.92 -2.80
N ILE A 176 -18.74 1.35 -3.79
CA ILE A 176 -17.29 1.19 -3.82
C ILE A 176 -16.74 1.88 -5.06
N GLY A 177 -16.37 3.14 -4.90
CA GLY A 177 -15.75 3.93 -5.97
C GLY A 177 -14.39 3.39 -6.41
N ALA A 178 -13.95 3.79 -7.61
CA ALA A 178 -12.71 3.34 -8.23
C ALA A 178 -11.47 3.51 -7.33
N ALA A 179 -11.38 4.62 -6.59
CA ALA A 179 -10.29 4.87 -5.64
C ALA A 179 -10.26 3.82 -4.51
N LYS A 180 -11.42 3.48 -3.93
CA LYS A 180 -11.53 2.45 -2.90
C LYS A 180 -11.23 1.06 -3.45
N LEU A 181 -11.65 0.74 -4.68
CA LEU A 181 -11.28 -0.52 -5.34
C LEU A 181 -9.77 -0.65 -5.53
N ARG A 182 -9.10 0.43 -5.94
CA ARG A 182 -7.64 0.47 -6.05
C ARG A 182 -6.96 0.26 -4.70
N ILE A 183 -7.44 0.94 -3.66
CA ILE A 183 -6.91 0.81 -2.30
C ILE A 183 -7.11 -0.62 -1.79
N LEU A 184 -8.29 -1.21 -1.98
CA LEU A 184 -8.59 -2.59 -1.61
C LEU A 184 -7.65 -3.58 -2.32
N ALA A 185 -7.46 -3.44 -3.63
CA ALA A 185 -6.55 -4.26 -4.41
C ALA A 185 -5.10 -4.16 -3.88
N ARG A 186 -4.64 -2.93 -3.60
CA ARG A 186 -3.31 -2.68 -3.03
C ARG A 186 -3.15 -3.27 -1.62
N CYS A 187 -4.17 -3.19 -0.77
CA CYS A 187 -4.14 -3.82 0.55
C CYS A 187 -4.05 -5.35 0.45
N ALA A 188 -4.82 -5.98 -0.45
CA ALA A 188 -4.83 -7.42 -0.65
C ALA A 188 -3.49 -7.93 -1.21
N VAL A 189 -2.99 -7.30 -2.29
CA VAL A 189 -1.68 -7.62 -2.87
C VAL A 189 -0.57 -7.36 -1.86
N GLY A 190 -0.58 -6.18 -1.23
CA GLY A 190 0.44 -5.79 -0.27
C GLY A 190 0.55 -6.77 0.89
N ALA A 191 -0.56 -7.18 1.50
CA ALA A 191 -0.54 -8.17 2.57
C ALA A 191 0.21 -9.44 2.17
N LEU A 192 -0.06 -9.99 0.99
CA LEU A 192 0.62 -11.19 0.49
C LEU A 192 2.10 -10.94 0.22
N ARG A 193 2.45 -9.85 -0.46
CA ARG A 193 3.84 -9.52 -0.82
C ARG A 193 4.71 -9.17 0.41
N TYR A 194 4.13 -8.64 1.48
CA TYR A 194 4.85 -8.42 2.75
C TYR A 194 5.01 -9.73 3.55
N ILE A 195 4.05 -10.65 3.46
CA ILE A 195 4.13 -11.97 4.11
C ILE A 195 5.17 -12.86 3.43
N ASP A 196 5.17 -12.90 2.08
CA ASP A 196 6.11 -13.72 1.31
C ASP A 196 7.52 -13.11 1.22
N GLY A 197 7.72 -11.90 1.75
CA GLY A 197 9.00 -11.20 1.79
C GLY A 197 9.44 -10.59 0.46
N SER A 198 8.63 -10.66 -0.60
CA SER A 198 8.94 -10.01 -1.88
C SER A 198 8.96 -8.49 -1.74
N TRP A 199 8.20 -7.95 -0.79
CA TRP A 199 8.21 -6.53 -0.43
C TRP A 199 8.67 -6.34 1.02
N ILE A 200 9.39 -5.24 1.26
CA ILE A 200 9.89 -4.87 2.59
C ILE A 200 8.90 -3.91 3.22
N LEU A 201 8.42 -4.20 4.44
CA LEU A 201 7.55 -3.30 5.17
C LEU A 201 8.37 -2.29 5.99
N ASP A 202 8.76 -1.19 5.35
CA ASP A 202 9.43 -0.06 5.99
C ASP A 202 8.41 0.91 6.66
N PRO A 203 8.88 1.91 7.43
CA PRO A 203 7.98 2.85 8.12
C PRO A 203 7.07 3.67 7.20
N HIS A 204 7.52 4.01 5.99
CA HIS A 204 6.69 4.74 5.02
C HIS A 204 5.56 3.85 4.50
N ARG A 205 5.91 2.62 4.12
CA ARG A 205 4.95 1.62 3.66
C ARG A 205 3.96 1.25 4.77
N GLU A 206 4.40 1.17 6.02
CA GLU A 206 3.49 0.96 7.15
C GLU A 206 2.48 2.11 7.29
N ARG A 207 2.93 3.37 7.22
CA ARG A 207 2.04 4.55 7.20
C ARG A 207 1.08 4.52 6.00
N ALA A 208 1.55 4.09 4.83
CA ALA A 208 0.72 3.94 3.64
C ALA A 208 -0.39 2.91 3.85
N ILE A 209 -0.09 1.73 4.41
CA ILE A 209 -1.10 0.71 4.71
C ILE A 209 -2.12 1.25 5.73
N ARG A 210 -1.66 1.93 6.79
CA ARG A 210 -2.57 2.49 7.80
C ARG A 210 -3.52 3.52 7.18
N HIS A 211 -3.02 4.41 6.32
CA HIS A 211 -3.82 5.41 5.63
C HIS A 211 -4.83 4.76 4.68
N ASP A 212 -4.38 3.76 3.94
CA ASP A 212 -5.22 2.98 3.03
C ASP A 212 -6.37 2.30 3.78
N LEU A 213 -6.08 1.70 4.93
CA LEU A 213 -7.11 1.09 5.77
C LEU A 213 -8.08 2.14 6.33
N ASP A 214 -7.61 3.32 6.71
CA ASP A 214 -8.50 4.42 7.12
C ASP A 214 -9.51 4.80 6.03
N LEU A 215 -9.06 4.86 4.77
CA LEU A 215 -9.91 5.10 3.61
C LEU A 215 -10.90 3.94 3.33
N LEU A 216 -10.61 2.75 3.84
CA LEU A 216 -11.45 1.55 3.79
C LEU A 216 -12.25 1.31 5.08
N SER A 217 -12.29 2.25 6.04
CA SER A 217 -12.99 2.10 7.33
C SER A 217 -14.43 1.57 7.21
N ALA A 218 -15.21 2.11 6.27
CA ALA A 218 -16.57 1.66 6.00
C ALA A 218 -16.67 0.19 5.49
N LEU A 219 -15.59 -0.36 4.93
CA LEU A 219 -15.54 -1.72 4.40
C LEU A 219 -14.95 -2.73 5.39
N HIS A 220 -14.25 -2.31 6.43
CA HIS A 220 -13.78 -3.22 7.48
C HIS A 220 -14.47 -3.05 8.83
N GLY A 221 -15.18 -1.94 9.04
CA GLY A 221 -16.00 -1.71 10.23
C GLY A 221 -15.22 -1.42 11.51
N GLU A 222 -13.92 -1.13 11.40
CA GLU A 222 -13.08 -0.77 12.55
C GLU A 222 -12.88 0.76 12.59
N PRO A 223 -12.62 1.35 13.77
CA PRO A 223 -12.31 2.77 13.89
C PRO A 223 -11.09 3.18 13.05
N SER A 224 -11.02 4.46 12.68
CA SER A 224 -9.83 5.00 12.03
C SER A 224 -8.60 4.96 12.96
N LEU A 225 -7.43 4.71 12.39
CA LEU A 225 -6.11 4.82 12.99
C LEU A 225 -5.62 6.27 13.09
N GLY A 226 -6.33 7.22 12.46
CA GLY A 226 -5.92 8.63 12.42
C GLY A 226 -4.66 8.87 11.58
N GLN A 227 -4.37 7.98 10.64
CA GLN A 227 -3.17 8.06 9.82
C GLN A 227 -3.31 9.15 8.75
N LYS A 228 -2.50 10.20 8.88
CA LYS A 228 -2.35 11.25 7.87
C LYS A 228 -1.82 10.68 6.57
N ARG A 229 -2.08 11.39 5.47
CA ARG A 229 -1.63 10.98 4.14
C ARG A 229 -0.10 10.85 4.14
N PRO A 230 0.45 9.67 3.80
CA PRO A 230 1.89 9.52 3.68
C PRO A 230 2.39 10.34 2.49
N TYR A 231 3.50 11.03 2.68
CA TYR A 231 4.13 11.83 1.63
C TYR A 231 5.62 11.51 1.57
N HIS A 232 6.08 11.00 0.42
CA HIS A 232 7.49 10.66 0.22
C HIS A 232 8.18 11.54 -0.83
N PRO A 233 8.47 12.81 -0.52
CA PRO A 233 9.14 13.69 -1.48
C PRO A 233 10.63 13.37 -1.61
N THR A 234 11.21 13.79 -2.74
CA THR A 234 12.65 14.03 -2.83
C THR A 234 12.95 15.51 -2.58
N VAL A 235 13.94 15.75 -1.73
CA VAL A 235 14.48 17.07 -1.44
C VAL A 235 15.84 17.22 -2.09
N ARG A 236 16.04 18.30 -2.84
CA ARG A 236 17.34 18.64 -3.43
C ARG A 236 18.08 19.64 -2.54
N VAL A 237 19.35 19.36 -2.26
CA VAL A 237 20.24 20.28 -1.55
C VAL A 237 21.46 20.55 -2.40
N TYR A 238 21.75 21.81 -2.64
CA TYR A 238 22.97 22.28 -3.27
C TYR A 238 24.00 22.65 -2.21
N SER A 239 25.25 22.27 -2.44
CA SER A 239 26.37 22.68 -1.62
C SER A 239 27.60 23.00 -2.46
N LYS A 240 28.31 24.06 -2.08
CA LYS A 240 29.65 24.37 -2.58
C LYS A 240 30.75 23.65 -1.78
N ASN A 241 30.41 23.14 -0.60
CA ASN A 241 31.33 22.37 0.24
C ASN A 241 31.29 20.90 -0.16
N ALA A 242 32.43 20.22 -0.18
CA ALA A 242 32.59 18.81 -0.57
C ALA A 242 32.05 17.77 0.45
N ASP A 243 31.52 18.20 1.60
CA ASP A 243 30.95 17.32 2.63
C ASP A 243 29.40 17.36 2.65
N PRO A 244 28.72 16.23 2.36
CA PRO A 244 27.26 16.15 2.40
C PRO A 244 26.67 16.24 3.82
N ARG A 245 27.48 16.06 4.87
CA ARG A 245 27.05 16.19 6.28
C ARG A 245 26.73 17.64 6.68
N THR A 246 27.03 18.60 5.81
CA THR A 246 26.70 20.01 6.02
C THR A 246 25.22 20.33 5.78
N ALA A 247 24.43 19.40 5.24
CA ALA A 247 22.98 19.56 5.12
C ALA A 247 22.31 19.60 6.50
N ASP A 248 21.58 20.69 6.80
CA ASP A 248 20.71 20.74 7.98
C ASP A 248 19.39 20.00 7.70
N VAL A 249 19.45 18.68 7.84
CA VAL A 249 18.30 17.78 7.65
C VAL A 249 17.15 18.12 8.61
N VAL A 250 17.45 18.64 9.81
CA VAL A 250 16.44 19.03 10.81
C VAL A 250 15.69 20.28 10.37
N ALA A 251 16.40 21.29 9.85
CA ALA A 251 15.75 22.47 9.29
C ALA A 251 14.88 22.13 8.07
N ILE A 252 15.37 21.27 7.18
CA ILE A 252 14.59 20.76 6.03
C ILE A 252 13.33 20.04 6.51
N ALA A 253 13.46 19.14 7.48
CA ALA A 253 12.31 18.42 8.03
C ALA A 253 11.29 19.36 8.66
N ARG A 254 11.72 20.41 9.37
CA ARG A 254 10.82 21.41 9.99
C ARG A 254 10.09 22.26 8.94
N ASP A 255 10.80 22.68 7.90
CA ASP A 255 10.18 23.41 6.77
C ASP A 255 9.14 22.53 6.07
N LEU A 256 9.44 21.27 5.78
CA LEU A 256 8.48 20.33 5.20
C LEU A 256 7.24 20.13 6.10
N ALA A 257 7.42 20.03 7.42
CA ALA A 257 6.31 19.96 8.37
C ALA A 257 5.38 21.17 8.27
N THR A 258 5.97 22.35 8.06
CA THR A 258 5.24 23.61 7.95
C THR A 258 4.49 23.70 6.61
N ARG A 259 5.09 23.21 5.52
CA ARG A 259 4.47 23.21 4.19
C ARG A 259 3.38 22.16 4.03
N TYR A 260 3.50 21.02 4.71
CA TYR A 260 2.61 19.88 4.58
C TYR A 260 2.06 19.42 5.95
N PRO A 261 1.29 20.26 6.65
CA PRO A 261 0.84 19.97 8.03
C PRO A 261 -0.08 18.75 8.13
N ASP A 262 -0.76 18.39 7.03
CA ASP A 262 -1.73 17.28 6.97
C ASP A 262 -1.13 15.96 6.45
N CYS A 263 0.20 15.93 6.25
CA CYS A 263 0.90 14.76 5.75
C CYS A 263 1.87 14.20 6.78
N ASP A 264 2.03 12.88 6.77
CA ASP A 264 3.15 12.23 7.43
C ASP A 264 4.25 12.02 6.40
N TYR A 265 5.36 12.76 6.54
CA TYR A 265 6.40 12.77 5.52
C TYR A 265 7.64 11.98 5.94
N ILE A 266 8.28 11.43 4.91
CA ILE A 266 9.56 10.73 4.91
C ILE A 266 10.22 11.17 3.61
N PHE A 267 11.49 11.57 3.57
CA PHE A 267 12.03 12.17 2.33
C PHE A 267 13.41 11.65 1.97
N ASP A 268 13.62 11.49 0.67
CA ASP A 268 14.94 11.20 0.11
C ASP A 268 15.71 12.50 -0.07
N LEU A 269 17.01 12.48 0.21
CA LEU A 269 17.89 13.63 0.12
C LEU A 269 18.80 13.48 -1.11
N ARG A 270 18.56 14.30 -2.13
CA ARG A 270 19.46 14.45 -3.27
C ARG A 270 20.43 15.59 -3.02
N PHE A 271 21.68 15.25 -2.74
CA PHE A 271 22.73 16.23 -2.48
C PHE A 271 23.59 16.45 -3.73
N LEU A 272 23.67 17.70 -4.19
CA LEU A 272 24.39 18.09 -5.40
C LEU A 272 25.54 19.04 -5.04
N PHE A 273 26.76 18.65 -5.40
CA PHE A 273 27.95 19.46 -5.25
C PHE A 273 28.10 20.37 -6.46
N VAL A 274 28.25 21.67 -6.22
CA VAL A 274 28.35 22.68 -7.27
C VAL A 274 29.68 23.41 -7.16
N GLU A 275 30.49 23.29 -8.19
CA GLU A 275 31.75 24.03 -8.38
C GLU A 275 31.62 24.80 -9.69
N GLU A 276 31.97 26.10 -9.70
CA GLU A 276 31.89 26.96 -10.90
C GLU A 276 30.54 26.87 -11.65
N GLU A 277 29.43 26.85 -10.88
CA GLU A 277 28.05 26.73 -11.39
C GLU A 277 27.71 25.40 -12.10
N ARG A 278 28.59 24.38 -11.99
CA ARG A 278 28.37 23.04 -12.56
C ARG A 278 28.24 22.02 -11.44
N VAL A 279 27.32 21.07 -11.62
CA VAL A 279 27.22 19.92 -10.70
C VAL A 279 28.39 18.99 -10.98
N THR A 280 29.31 18.85 -10.02
CA THR A 280 30.48 17.98 -10.15
C THR A 280 30.19 16.58 -9.60
N ARG A 281 29.37 16.49 -8.54
CA ARG A 281 29.00 15.24 -7.87
C ARG A 281 27.55 15.27 -7.40
N ALA A 282 26.92 14.09 -7.37
CA ALA A 282 25.55 13.92 -6.90
C ALA A 282 25.45 12.66 -6.04
N TYR A 283 24.75 12.77 -4.92
CA TYR A 283 24.46 11.66 -4.02
C TYR A 283 22.97 11.62 -3.76
N LEU A 284 22.41 10.41 -3.68
CA LEU A 284 21.05 10.17 -3.25
C LEU A 284 21.11 9.39 -1.95
N PHE A 285 20.63 9.99 -0.88
CA PHE A 285 20.46 9.33 0.40
C PHE A 285 18.99 8.96 0.53
N ASP A 286 18.74 7.69 0.82
CA ASP A 286 17.40 7.23 1.10
C ASP A 286 16.88 7.81 2.41
N SER A 287 15.57 7.70 2.56
CA SER A 287 14.88 8.13 3.76
C SER A 287 15.20 7.35 5.04
N GLY A 288 15.97 6.25 4.96
CA GLY A 288 16.47 5.53 6.13
C GLY A 288 17.41 6.39 6.98
N LEU A 289 18.07 7.38 6.37
CA LEU A 289 19.02 8.30 7.01
C LEU A 289 18.38 9.59 7.53
N THR A 290 17.14 9.91 7.15
CA THR A 290 16.47 11.20 7.43
C THR A 290 15.28 11.06 8.40
N ARG A 291 15.17 9.93 9.10
CA ARG A 291 14.07 9.67 10.05
C ARG A 291 14.01 10.78 11.11
N SER A 292 12.81 11.28 11.37
CA SER A 292 12.52 12.37 12.32
C SER A 292 12.91 12.06 13.77
N ASP A 293 13.35 10.84 14.07
CA ASP A 293 13.84 10.41 15.38
C ASP A 293 15.37 10.58 15.48
N GLY A 294 15.84 11.83 15.44
CA GLY A 294 17.17 12.21 15.96
C GLY A 294 18.41 11.46 15.42
N ALA A 295 18.35 10.87 14.23
CA ALA A 295 19.45 10.04 13.72
C ALA A 295 20.67 10.90 13.34
N ARG A 296 21.78 10.72 14.08
CA ARG A 296 23.11 11.17 13.66
C ARG A 296 23.58 10.34 12.47
N TRP A 297 24.17 11.00 11.49
CA TRP A 297 24.90 10.36 10.38
C TRP A 297 25.79 9.22 10.90
N PRO A 298 25.80 8.05 10.24
CA PRO A 298 26.76 7.00 10.58
C PRO A 298 28.18 7.56 10.44
N ARG A 299 28.95 7.46 11.53
CA ARG A 299 30.37 7.72 11.52
C ARG A 299 31.02 6.53 10.82
N SER A 300 31.58 6.78 9.64
CA SER A 300 32.56 5.91 8.98
C SER A 300 33.73 5.64 9.92
#